data_AF-A0A3L7S321-F1
#
_entry.id   AF-A0A3L7S321-F1
#
_cell.length_a   1.000
_cell.length_b   1.000
_cell.length_c   1.000
_cell.angle_alpha   90.00
_cell.angle_beta   90.00
_cell.angle_gamma   90.00
#
_symmetry.space_group_name_H-M   'P 1'
#
loop_
_entity.id
_entity.type
_entity.pdbx_description
1 polymer ?
#
loop_
_entity_poly.entity_id
_entity_poly.type
_entity_poly.pdbx_seq_one_letter_code
_entity_poly.pdbx_strand_id
1 'polypeptide(L)'
;MEKKSRSRNATPPTFADIAARKMRDRIEAYRKYVRRAADGEQLDDADLSDVADLLAVMSLPDYAWPLHVEATKRYDVVAAKLRAAVDAAPANRERSLQLGKEIEALQAKLRTLLEERRKAEAGVNKGTSYSHSLSQMAVEHAVVLADIDIAVSLRLEELNKRRAAS
;
A
#
# COMPACT_ATOMS: atom_id res chain seq x y z
N MET A 1 48.16 35.59 -20.72
CA MET A 1 47.52 36.73 -20.01
C MET A 1 46.15 36.97 -20.62
N GLU A 2 45.12 36.26 -20.13
CA GLU A 2 43.74 36.49 -20.56
C GLU A 2 43.19 37.76 -19.90
N LYS A 3 42.90 38.77 -20.71
CA LYS A 3 42.22 39.99 -20.28
C LYS A 3 40.75 39.63 -20.03
N LYS A 4 40.36 39.57 -18.75
CA LYS A 4 38.95 39.55 -18.31
C LYS A 4 38.16 40.61 -19.09
N SER A 5 37.30 40.15 -19.98
CA SER A 5 36.28 40.96 -20.65
C SER A 5 35.35 41.52 -19.59
N ARG A 6 35.60 42.77 -19.18
CA ARG A 6 34.65 43.56 -18.39
C ARG A 6 33.36 43.65 -19.19
N SER A 7 32.34 42.90 -18.77
CA SER A 7 30.93 43.13 -19.08
C SER A 7 30.65 44.64 -18.94
N ARG A 8 30.50 45.32 -20.07
CA ARG A 8 30.37 46.79 -20.14
C ARG A 8 29.08 47.26 -20.80
N ASN A 9 28.07 46.40 -20.91
CA ASN A 9 26.75 46.76 -21.43
C ASN A 9 25.63 46.29 -20.49
N ALA A 10 25.69 46.66 -19.21
CA ALA A 10 24.50 46.65 -18.37
C ALA A 10 23.89 48.05 -18.45
N THR A 11 22.69 48.15 -19.03
CA THR A 11 21.88 49.38 -18.96
C THR A 11 21.80 49.81 -17.49
N PRO A 12 22.07 51.09 -17.15
CA PRO A 12 21.97 51.54 -15.77
C PRO A 12 20.55 51.26 -15.26
N PRO A 13 20.41 50.71 -14.04
CA PRO A 13 19.10 50.34 -13.51
C PRO A 13 18.23 51.58 -13.42
N THR A 14 16.99 51.44 -13.85
CA THR A 14 16.02 52.52 -13.77
C THR A 14 15.63 52.77 -12.32
N PHE A 15 15.01 53.91 -12.04
CA PHE A 15 14.42 54.16 -10.73
C PHE A 15 13.43 53.06 -10.33
N ALA A 16 12.62 52.57 -11.28
CA ALA A 16 11.70 51.48 -11.05
C ALA A 16 12.41 50.18 -10.64
N ASP A 17 13.54 49.85 -11.26
CA ASP A 17 14.33 48.67 -10.91
C ASP A 17 14.92 48.78 -9.50
N ILE A 18 15.43 49.96 -9.15
CA ILE A 18 15.98 50.24 -7.82
C ILE A 18 14.88 50.17 -6.76
N ALA A 19 13.71 50.76 -7.03
CA ALA A 19 12.57 50.74 -6.12
C ALA A 19 12.05 49.32 -5.92
N ALA A 20 11.90 48.53 -6.99
CA ALA A 20 11.49 47.14 -6.93
C ALA A 20 12.48 46.28 -6.13
N ARG A 21 13.78 46.51 -6.31
CA ARG A 21 14.81 45.82 -5.51
C ARG A 21 14.69 46.15 -4.03
N LYS A 22 14.60 47.43 -3.67
CA LYS A 22 14.44 47.86 -2.27
C LYS A 22 13.16 47.29 -1.63
N MET A 23 12.07 47.25 -2.39
CA MET A 23 10.82 46.67 -1.93
C MET A 23 10.94 45.16 -1.68
N ARG A 24 11.65 44.44 -2.56
CA ARG A 24 11.96 43.02 -2.36
C ARG A 24 12.79 42.80 -1.09
N ASP A 25 13.84 43.60 -0.88
CA ASP A 25 14.70 43.50 0.30
C ASP A 25 13.89 43.68 1.59
N ARG A 26 12.92 44.61 1.60
CA ARG A 26 11.99 44.85 2.72
C ARG A 26 11.03 43.69 2.95
N ILE A 27 10.46 43.13 1.88
CA ILE A 27 9.61 41.93 1.97
C ILE A 27 10.41 40.75 2.54
N GLU A 28 11.67 40.59 2.12
CA GLU A 28 12.54 39.54 2.64
C GLU A 28 12.89 39.75 4.12
N ALA A 29 13.18 40.98 4.54
CA ALA A 29 13.37 41.32 5.94
C ALA A 29 12.13 40.98 6.78
N TYR A 30 10.95 41.43 6.34
CA TYR A 30 9.67 41.14 7.01
C TYR A 30 9.42 39.63 7.11
N ARG A 31 9.67 38.87 6.04
CA ARG A 31 9.53 37.41 6.04
C ARG A 31 10.45 36.72 7.04
N LYS A 32 11.65 37.26 7.30
CA LYS A 32 12.55 36.71 8.33
C LYS A 32 11.92 36.83 9.72
N TYR A 33 11.36 37.99 10.06
CA TYR A 33 10.65 38.17 11.34
C TYR A 33 9.43 37.26 11.45
N VAL A 34 8.63 37.15 10.39
CA VAL A 34 7.47 36.25 10.36
C VAL A 34 7.89 34.80 10.62
N ARG A 35 9.00 34.34 10.02
CA ARG A 35 9.53 32.99 10.25
C ARG A 35 10.03 32.81 11.69
N ARG A 36 10.84 33.74 12.20
CA ARG A 36 11.31 33.72 13.60
C ARG A 36 10.13 33.59 14.58
N ALA A 37 9.10 34.42 14.41
CA ALA A 37 7.89 34.36 15.22
C ALA A 37 7.05 33.08 14.99
N ALA A 38 7.03 32.55 13.77
CA ALA A 38 6.36 31.29 13.45
C ALA A 38 7.05 30.08 14.11
N ASP A 39 8.38 30.10 14.17
CA ASP A 39 9.23 29.10 14.82
C ASP A 39 9.16 29.17 16.36
N GLY A 40 8.50 30.19 16.92
CA GLY A 40 8.31 30.38 18.35
C GLY A 40 9.39 31.20 19.03
N GLU A 41 10.24 31.90 18.27
CA GLU A 41 11.20 32.84 18.82
C GLU A 41 10.47 34.03 19.45
N GLN A 42 10.90 34.40 20.66
CA GLN A 42 10.38 35.59 21.33
C GLN A 42 11.13 36.81 20.80
N LEU A 43 10.43 37.60 19.97
CA LEU A 43 10.92 38.87 19.46
C LEU A 43 10.91 39.93 20.56
N ASP A 44 11.93 40.77 20.60
CA ASP A 44 12.01 41.90 21.52
C ASP A 44 11.24 43.13 20.98
N ASP A 45 11.17 44.20 21.78
CA ASP A 45 10.44 45.40 21.40
C ASP A 45 11.06 46.12 20.19
N ALA A 46 12.37 45.96 19.98
CA ALA A 46 13.08 46.52 18.83
C ALA A 46 12.70 45.78 17.54
N ASP A 47 12.68 44.45 17.58
CA ASP A 47 12.21 43.59 16.49
C ASP A 47 10.74 43.93 16.12
N LEU A 48 9.87 44.17 17.10
CA LEU A 48 8.49 44.55 16.87
C LEU A 48 8.34 45.95 16.26
N SER A 49 9.20 46.89 16.66
CA SER A 49 9.28 48.22 16.04
C SER A 49 9.70 48.12 14.57
N ASP A 50 10.71 47.31 14.26
CA ASP A 50 11.16 47.08 12.89
C ASP A 50 10.07 46.44 12.03
N VAL A 51 9.29 45.52 12.60
CA VAL A 51 8.13 44.92 11.92
C VAL A 51 7.06 45.95 11.61
N ALA A 52 6.72 46.84 12.56
CA ALA A 52 5.75 47.90 12.35
C ALA A 52 6.18 48.85 11.22
N ASP A 53 7.46 49.25 11.22
CA ASP A 53 8.03 50.08 10.16
C ASP A 53 7.96 49.40 8.79
N LEU A 54 8.29 48.10 8.72
CA LEU A 54 8.21 47.32 7.49
C LEU A 54 6.77 47.20 6.96
N LEU A 55 5.80 47.00 7.84
CA LEU A 55 4.37 46.96 7.47
C LEU A 55 3.91 48.31 6.92
N ALA A 56 4.23 49.40 7.60
CA ALA A 56 3.89 50.76 7.18
C ALA A 56 4.48 51.08 5.80
N VAL A 57 5.75 50.74 5.58
CA VAL A 57 6.44 50.95 4.31
C VAL A 57 5.85 50.11 3.18
N MET A 58 5.32 48.92 3.48
CA MET A 58 4.62 48.08 2.51
C MET A 58 3.14 48.43 2.34
N SER A 59 2.65 49.44 3.06
CA SER A 59 1.23 49.81 3.13
C SER A 59 0.34 48.64 3.55
N LEU A 60 0.84 47.78 4.44
CA LEU A 60 0.09 46.68 5.02
C LEU A 60 -0.49 47.08 6.39
N PRO A 61 -1.69 46.60 6.72
CA PRO A 61 -2.31 46.88 8.01
C PRO A 61 -1.70 46.03 9.13
N ASP A 62 -1.77 46.50 10.37
CA ASP A 62 -1.17 45.84 11.54
C ASP A 62 -1.67 44.40 11.76
N TYR A 63 -2.94 44.13 11.44
CA TYR A 63 -3.51 42.78 11.54
C TYR A 63 -2.88 41.78 10.57
N ALA A 64 -2.12 42.24 9.56
CA ALA A 64 -1.39 41.38 8.66
C ALA A 64 -0.29 40.59 9.39
N TRP A 65 0.31 41.16 10.44
CA TRP A 65 1.34 40.49 11.23
C TRP A 65 0.89 39.14 11.81
N PRO A 66 -0.12 39.08 12.71
CA PRO A 66 -0.55 37.82 13.30
C PRO A 66 -1.08 36.84 12.25
N LEU A 67 -1.75 37.34 11.20
CA LEU A 67 -2.26 36.51 10.12
C LEU A 67 -1.14 35.83 9.31
N HIS A 68 -0.07 36.57 9.00
CA HIS A 68 1.09 36.03 8.29
C HIS A 68 1.84 35.01 9.14
N VAL A 69 2.03 35.27 10.43
CA VAL A 69 2.66 34.33 11.36
C VAL A 69 1.86 33.02 11.44
N GLU A 70 0.54 33.12 11.59
CA GLU A 70 -0.33 31.93 11.62
C GLU A 70 -0.32 31.17 10.29
N ALA A 71 -0.37 31.89 9.17
CA ALA A 71 -0.29 31.28 7.84
C ALA A 71 1.02 30.51 7.64
N THR A 72 2.15 31.06 8.10
CA THR A 72 3.45 30.38 8.04
C THR A 72 3.45 29.12 8.91
N LYS A 73 2.97 29.18 10.16
CA LYS A 73 2.85 28.00 11.03
C LYS A 73 2.04 26.88 10.37
N ARG A 74 0.88 27.22 9.77
CA ARG A 74 0.03 26.25 9.08
C ARG A 74 0.73 25.66 7.84
N TYR A 75 1.41 26.50 7.07
CA TYR A 75 2.17 26.07 5.91
C TYR A 75 3.27 25.08 6.28
N ASP A 76 4.06 25.37 7.33
CA ASP A 76 5.18 24.52 7.73
C ASP A 76 4.71 23.13 8.18
N VAL A 77 3.58 23.05 8.87
CA VAL A 77 2.93 21.76 9.20
C VAL A 77 2.55 20.97 7.95
N VAL A 78 1.98 21.63 6.94
CA VAL A 78 1.61 20.98 5.68
C VAL A 78 2.84 20.57 4.89
N ALA A 79 3.86 21.42 4.82
CA ALA A 79 5.12 21.14 4.14
C ALA A 79 5.86 19.96 4.77
N ALA A 80 5.89 19.87 6.10
CA ALA A 80 6.46 18.74 6.83
C ALA A 80 5.72 17.42 6.52
N LYS A 81 4.38 17.44 6.52
CA LYS A 81 3.57 16.27 6.15
C LYS A 81 3.80 15.85 4.70
N LEU A 82 3.87 16.80 3.78
CA LEU A 82 4.13 16.54 2.37
C LEU A 82 5.51 15.90 2.19
N ARG A 83 6.54 16.45 2.84
CA ARG A 83 7.89 15.91 2.79
C ARG A 83 7.93 14.47 3.33
N ALA A 84 7.31 14.21 4.48
CA ALA A 84 7.20 12.87 5.03
C ALA A 84 6.48 11.89 4.09
N ALA A 85 5.44 12.34 3.39
CA ALA A 85 4.73 11.53 2.41
C ALA A 85 5.59 11.24 1.16
N VAL A 86 6.34 12.22 0.68
CA VAL A 86 7.28 12.05 -0.44
C VAL A 86 8.39 11.08 -0.07
N ASP A 87 8.97 11.22 1.13
CA ASP A 87 10.04 10.35 1.62
C ASP A 87 9.54 8.90 1.85
N ALA A 88 8.27 8.73 2.25
CA ALA A 88 7.64 7.42 2.43
C ALA A 88 7.15 6.77 1.13
N ALA A 89 6.99 7.53 0.04
CA ALA A 89 6.42 7.02 -1.22
C ALA A 89 7.20 5.84 -1.83
N PRO A 90 8.55 5.82 -1.86
CA PRO A 90 9.31 4.68 -2.38
C PRO A 90 9.11 3.41 -1.55
N ALA A 91 9.18 3.51 -0.22
CA ALA A 91 9.00 2.38 0.68
C ALA A 91 7.57 1.82 0.61
N ASN A 92 6.56 2.69 0.51
CA ASN A 92 5.17 2.29 0.33
C ASN A 92 4.95 1.60 -1.03
N ARG A 93 5.63 2.05 -2.09
CA ARG A 93 5.59 1.41 -3.41
C ARG A 93 6.20 0.01 -3.38
N GLU A 94 7.35 -0.15 -2.74
CA GLU A 94 8.02 -1.45 -2.58
C GLU A 94 7.15 -2.41 -1.77
N ARG A 95 6.60 -1.97 -0.64
CA ARG A 95 5.69 -2.76 0.19
C ARG A 95 4.44 -3.20 -0.56
N SER A 96 3.87 -2.32 -1.39
CA SER A 96 2.69 -2.64 -2.21
C SER A 96 3.00 -3.71 -3.26
N LEU A 97 4.18 -3.65 -3.89
CA LEU A 97 4.63 -4.69 -4.83
C LEU A 97 4.85 -6.03 -4.13
N GLN A 98 5.43 -6.02 -2.92
CA GLN A 98 5.63 -7.23 -2.13
C GLN A 98 4.30 -7.88 -1.73
N LEU A 99 3.34 -7.09 -1.24
CA LEU A 99 2.00 -7.57 -0.92
C LEU A 99 1.28 -8.13 -2.15
N GLY A 100 1.46 -7.52 -3.34
CA GLY A 100 0.96 -8.06 -4.59
C GLY A 100 1.46 -9.48 -4.88
N LYS A 101 2.77 -9.71 -4.72
CA LYS A 101 3.38 -11.05 -4.88
C LYS A 101 2.86 -12.05 -3.84
N GLU A 102 2.67 -11.62 -2.59
CA GLU A 102 2.11 -12.47 -1.54
C GLU A 102 0.65 -12.86 -1.83
N ILE A 103 -0.16 -11.93 -2.34
CA ILE A 103 -1.54 -12.21 -2.77
C ILE A 103 -1.56 -13.23 -3.91
N GLU A 104 -0.72 -13.06 -4.93
CA GLU A 104 -0.62 -14.04 -6.03
C GLU A 104 -0.22 -15.43 -5.54
N ALA A 105 0.76 -15.51 -4.64
CA ALA A 105 1.18 -16.77 -4.03
C ALA A 105 0.06 -17.42 -3.20
N LEU A 106 -0.69 -16.63 -2.43
CA LEU A 106 -1.83 -17.12 -1.65
C LEU A 106 -2.99 -17.57 -2.55
N GLN A 107 -3.26 -16.85 -3.65
CA GLN A 107 -4.27 -17.27 -4.63
C GLN A 107 -3.88 -18.58 -5.31
N ALA A 108 -2.60 -18.77 -5.65
CA ALA A 108 -2.09 -20.03 -6.18
C ALA A 108 -2.30 -21.18 -5.18
N LYS A 109 -1.93 -20.99 -3.91
CA LYS A 109 -2.16 -21.98 -2.84
C LYS A 109 -3.64 -22.29 -2.64
N LEU A 110 -4.50 -21.28 -2.71
CA LEU A 110 -5.94 -21.49 -2.58
C LEU A 110 -6.49 -22.32 -3.74
N ARG A 111 -6.02 -22.09 -4.97
CA ARG A 111 -6.39 -22.94 -6.12
C ARG A 111 -5.93 -24.38 -5.95
N THR A 112 -4.70 -24.61 -5.52
CA THR A 112 -4.19 -25.98 -5.31
C THR A 112 -5.00 -26.70 -4.22
N LEU A 113 -5.29 -26.04 -3.09
CA LEU A 113 -6.11 -26.62 -2.03
C LEU A 113 -7.54 -26.92 -2.47
N LEU A 114 -8.15 -26.05 -3.30
CA LEU A 114 -9.47 -26.32 -3.88
C LEU A 114 -9.46 -27.51 -4.84
N GLU A 115 -8.40 -27.65 -5.65
CA GLU A 115 -8.24 -28.81 -6.53
C GLU A 115 -8.00 -30.11 -5.75
N GLU A 116 -7.18 -30.07 -4.70
CA GLU A 116 -6.97 -31.19 -3.78
C GLU A 116 -8.28 -31.60 -3.10
N ARG A 117 -9.05 -30.63 -2.59
CA ARG A 117 -10.37 -30.88 -2.03
C ARG A 117 -11.30 -31.52 -3.06
N ARG A 118 -11.36 -30.98 -4.29
CA ARG A 118 -12.19 -31.54 -5.38
C ARG A 118 -11.80 -32.98 -5.73
N LYS A 119 -10.49 -33.28 -5.76
CA LYS A 119 -9.98 -34.63 -6.00
C LYS A 119 -10.33 -35.58 -4.86
N ALA A 120 -10.22 -35.12 -3.60
CA ALA A 120 -10.62 -35.89 -2.44
C ALA A 120 -12.13 -36.21 -2.46
N GLU A 121 -12.98 -35.21 -2.73
CA GLU A 121 -14.44 -35.41 -2.86
C GLU A 121 -14.80 -36.36 -4.02
N ALA A 122 -14.12 -36.25 -5.16
CA ALA A 122 -14.30 -37.17 -6.29
C ALA A 122 -13.87 -38.61 -5.97
N GLY A 123 -12.81 -38.78 -5.16
CA GLY A 123 -12.36 -40.08 -4.67
C GLY A 123 -13.35 -40.72 -3.71
N VAL A 124 -13.93 -39.93 -2.80
CA VAL A 124 -14.97 -40.38 -1.87
C VAL A 124 -16.23 -40.82 -2.63
N ASN A 125 -16.69 -40.05 -3.62
CA ASN A 125 -17.89 -40.39 -4.40
C ASN A 125 -17.79 -41.70 -5.19
N LYS A 126 -16.58 -42.11 -5.61
CA LYS A 126 -16.39 -43.43 -6.24
C LYS A 126 -16.66 -44.58 -5.28
N GLY A 127 -16.16 -44.48 -4.04
CA GLY A 127 -16.40 -45.47 -2.98
C GLY A 127 -17.88 -45.57 -2.59
N THR A 128 -18.56 -44.42 -2.46
CA THR A 128 -20.00 -44.38 -2.15
C THR A 128 -20.85 -44.95 -3.27
N SER A 129 -20.56 -44.62 -4.54
CA SER A 129 -21.31 -45.18 -5.69
C SER A 129 -21.15 -46.69 -5.82
N TYR A 130 -19.96 -47.22 -5.54
CA TYR A 130 -19.70 -48.66 -5.60
C TYR A 130 -20.44 -49.41 -4.48
N SER A 131 -20.48 -48.85 -3.27
CA SER A 131 -21.27 -49.43 -2.17
C SER A 131 -22.77 -49.39 -2.44
N HIS A 132 -23.25 -48.33 -3.09
CA HIS A 132 -24.66 -48.16 -3.43
C HIS A 132 -25.07 -49.09 -4.57
N SER A 133 -24.24 -49.25 -5.61
CA SER A 133 -24.49 -50.19 -6.70
C SER A 133 -24.45 -51.64 -6.22
N LEU A 134 -23.55 -51.99 -5.30
CA LEU A 134 -23.53 -53.32 -4.66
C LEU A 134 -24.79 -53.54 -3.82
N SER A 135 -25.24 -52.53 -3.08
CA SER A 135 -26.47 -52.61 -2.29
C SER A 135 -27.72 -52.71 -3.18
N GLN A 136 -27.78 -51.99 -4.30
CA GLN A 136 -28.85 -52.11 -5.29
C GLN A 136 -28.86 -53.48 -5.97
N MET A 137 -27.70 -54.00 -6.40
CA MET A 137 -27.60 -55.37 -6.91
C MET A 137 -28.05 -56.41 -5.88
N ALA A 138 -27.72 -56.20 -4.59
CA ALA A 138 -28.16 -57.11 -3.53
C ALA A 138 -29.67 -57.08 -3.29
N VAL A 139 -30.33 -55.95 -3.55
CA VAL A 139 -31.78 -55.82 -3.42
C VAL A 139 -32.51 -56.33 -4.67
N GLU A 140 -32.05 -55.97 -5.87
CA GLU A 140 -32.68 -56.32 -7.14
C GLU A 140 -32.43 -57.78 -7.54
N HIS A 141 -31.30 -58.34 -7.14
CA HIS A 141 -30.85 -59.69 -7.48
C HIS A 141 -30.43 -60.50 -6.26
N ALA A 142 -31.20 -60.41 -5.17
CA ALA A 142 -30.94 -61.12 -3.92
C ALA A 142 -30.69 -62.64 -4.12
N VAL A 143 -31.43 -63.26 -5.05
CA VAL A 143 -31.30 -64.68 -5.39
C VAL A 143 -29.97 -64.99 -6.08
N VAL A 144 -29.47 -64.11 -6.95
CA VAL A 144 -28.20 -64.30 -7.66
C VAL A 144 -27.01 -64.26 -6.71
N LEU A 145 -27.03 -63.39 -5.70
CA LEU A 145 -25.97 -63.34 -4.68
C LEU A 145 -26.02 -64.57 -3.75
N ALA A 146 -27.21 -65.01 -3.33
CA ALA A 146 -27.36 -66.23 -2.57
C ALA A 146 -26.89 -67.47 -3.34
N ASP A 147 -27.18 -67.53 -4.65
CA ASP A 147 -26.73 -68.60 -5.54
C ASP A 147 -25.21 -68.60 -5.74
N ILE A 148 -24.56 -67.43 -5.75
CA ILE A 148 -23.09 -67.32 -5.79
C ILE A 148 -22.47 -67.85 -4.50
N ASP A 149 -23.00 -67.48 -3.33
CA ASP A 149 -22.49 -67.98 -2.04
C ASP A 149 -22.69 -69.49 -1.89
N ILE A 150 -23.83 -70.01 -2.34
CA ILE A 150 -24.10 -71.46 -2.39
C ILE A 150 -23.15 -72.15 -3.37
N ALA A 151 -22.96 -71.60 -4.57
CA ALA A 151 -22.06 -72.16 -5.57
C ALA A 151 -20.60 -72.16 -5.11
N VAL A 152 -20.14 -71.10 -4.44
CA VAL A 152 -18.80 -71.01 -3.85
C VAL A 152 -18.63 -72.03 -2.72
N SER A 153 -19.64 -72.17 -1.86
CA SER A 153 -19.64 -73.15 -0.76
C SER A 153 -19.58 -74.58 -1.30
N LEU A 154 -20.39 -74.91 -2.31
CA LEU A 154 -20.39 -76.22 -2.97
C LEU A 154 -19.05 -76.49 -3.69
N ARG A 155 -18.46 -75.47 -4.33
CA ARG A 155 -17.14 -75.57 -4.98
C ARG A 155 -16.04 -75.84 -3.95
N LEU A 156 -16.08 -75.17 -2.80
CA LEU A 156 -15.14 -75.37 -1.69
C LEU A 156 -15.28 -76.75 -1.07
N GLU A 157 -16.51 -77.22 -0.83
CA GLU A 157 -16.78 -78.58 -0.37
C GLU A 157 -16.25 -79.62 -1.35
N GLU A 158 -16.45 -79.42 -2.66
CA GLU A 158 -15.98 -80.36 -3.66
C GLU A 158 -14.46 -80.39 -3.79
N LEU A 159 -13.79 -79.23 -3.69
CA LEU A 159 -12.33 -79.15 -3.63
C LEU A 159 -11.78 -79.83 -2.37
N ASN A 160 -12.45 -79.68 -1.23
CA ASN A 160 -12.06 -80.35 0.01
C ASN A 160 -12.26 -81.88 -0.06
N LYS A 161 -13.37 -82.35 -0.66
CA LYS A 161 -13.59 -83.78 -0.92
C LYS A 161 -12.53 -84.37 -1.84
N ARG A 162 -12.14 -83.66 -2.90
CA ARG A 162 -11.06 -84.09 -3.82
C ARG A 162 -9.69 -84.12 -3.15
N ARG A 163 -9.42 -83.19 -2.22
CA ARG A 163 -8.18 -83.22 -1.41
C ARG A 163 -8.16 -84.34 -0.38
N ALA A 164 -9.31 -84.72 0.18
CA ALA A 164 -9.40 -85.82 1.14
C ALA A 164 -9.39 -87.22 0.49
N ALA A 165 -9.65 -87.30 -0.81
CA ALA A 165 -9.62 -88.54 -1.60
C ALA A 165 -8.28 -88.77 -2.34
N SER A 166 -7.30 -87.88 -2.13
CA SER A 166 -5.93 -87.98 -2.64
C SER A 166 -4.95 -88.19 -1.49
#